data_AF-A0A0N5CAF5-F1
#
_entry.id   AF-A0A0N5CAF5-F1
#
_cell.length_a   1.000
_cell.length_b   1.000
_cell.length_c   1.000
_cell.angle_alpha   90.00
_cell.angle_beta   90.00
_cell.angle_gamma   90.00
#
_symmetry.space_group_name_H-M   'P 1'
#
loop_
_entity.id
_entity.type
_entity.pdbx_description
1 polymer ?
#
loop_
_entity_poly.entity_id
_entity_poly.type
_entity_poly.pdbx_seq_one_letter_code
_entity_poly.pdbx_strand_id
1 'polypeptide(L)'
;MATQLALSCCLFVPLFIVWIGLLNEWIPLINHHLPTFIIDNIKYAPIYCIFLFAVYALTSLFIGVITFNDCKDAQVELVNEVNEVKEELRKRKIIE
;
A
#
# COMPACT_ATOMS: atom_id res chain seq x y z
N MET A 1 -7.98 17.02 -6.30
CA MET A 1 -8.57 16.17 -5.24
C MET A 1 -9.88 15.52 -5.67
N ALA A 2 -10.86 16.26 -6.22
CA ALA A 2 -12.13 15.70 -6.69
C ALA A 2 -11.98 14.63 -7.80
N THR A 3 -10.99 14.76 -8.68
CA THR A 3 -10.73 13.83 -9.79
C THR A 3 -10.23 12.45 -9.34
N GLN A 4 -9.33 12.40 -8.35
CA GLN A 4 -8.81 11.14 -7.78
C GLN A 4 -9.89 10.38 -7.00
N LEU A 5 -10.76 11.11 -6.29
CA LEU A 5 -11.91 10.54 -5.61
C LEU A 5 -12.91 9.93 -6.60
N ALA A 6 -13.23 10.66 -7.68
CA ALA A 6 -14.15 10.19 -8.72
C ALA A 6 -13.64 8.92 -9.41
N LEU A 7 -12.34 8.86 -9.72
CA LEU A 7 -11.71 7.67 -10.31
C LEU A 7 -11.75 6.47 -9.35
N SER A 8 -11.47 6.70 -8.08
CA SER A 8 -11.52 5.63 -7.06
C SER A 8 -12.95 5.10 -6.89
N CYS A 9 -13.94 5.98 -6.77
CA CYS A 9 -15.34 5.59 -6.69
C CYS A 9 -15.79 4.79 -7.92
N CYS A 10 -15.33 5.17 -9.12
CA CYS A 10 -15.69 4.47 -10.36
C CYS A 10 -15.20 3.01 -10.39
N LEU A 11 -14.12 2.68 -9.68
CA LEU A 11 -13.56 1.32 -9.61
C LEU A 11 -14.13 0.51 -8.44
N PHE A 12 -14.17 1.10 -7.24
CA PHE A 12 -14.54 0.35 -6.03
C PHE A 12 -16.05 0.11 -5.93
N VAL A 13 -16.88 1.04 -6.40
CA VAL A 13 -18.35 0.90 -6.36
C VAL A 13 -18.85 -0.29 -7.20
N PRO A 14 -18.49 -0.45 -8.49
CA PRO A 14 -18.95 -1.60 -9.26
C PRO A 14 -18.41 -2.93 -8.72
N LEU A 15 -17.16 -2.98 -8.24
CA LEU A 15 -16.61 -4.19 -7.61
C LEU A 15 -17.40 -4.59 -6.37
N PHE A 16 -17.78 -3.61 -5.54
CA PHE A 16 -18.60 -3.86 -4.36
C PHE A 16 -20.01 -4.32 -4.72
N ILE A 17 -20.63 -3.73 -5.75
CA ILE A 17 -21.94 -4.14 -6.26
C ILE A 17 -21.90 -5.57 -6.80
N VAL A 18 -20.85 -5.93 -7.56
CA VAL A 18 -20.68 -7.30 -8.08
C VAL A 18 -20.56 -8.30 -6.93
N TRP A 19 -19.77 -7.99 -5.89
CA TRP A 19 -19.64 -8.85 -4.71
C TRP A 19 -20.98 -9.05 -3.98
N ILE A 20 -21.74 -7.97 -3.76
CA ILE A 20 -23.09 -8.05 -3.16
C ILE A 20 -24.07 -8.83 -4.07
N GLY A 21 -23.98 -8.65 -5.38
CA GLY A 21 -24.79 -9.39 -6.35
C GLY A 21 -24.49 -10.88 -6.34
N LEU A 22 -23.22 -11.28 -6.16
CA LEU A 22 -22.84 -12.68 -6.03
C LEU A 22 -23.30 -13.29 -4.69
N LEU A 23 -23.28 -12.52 -3.60
CA LEU A 23 -23.79 -12.97 -2.29
C LEU A 23 -25.31 -13.19 -2.26
N ASN A 24 -26.07 -12.39 -3.02
CA ASN A 24 -27.54 -12.49 -3.09
C ASN A 24 -28.04 -13.38 -4.25
N GLU A 25 -27.14 -14.09 -4.94
CA GLU A 25 -27.46 -14.95 -6.08
C GLU A 25 -28.29 -14.24 -7.17
N TRP A 26 -28.02 -12.95 -7.43
CA TRP A 26 -28.80 -12.16 -8.40
C TRP A 26 -28.80 -12.77 -9.81
N ILE A 27 -27.79 -13.58 -10.14
CA ILE A 27 -27.66 -14.26 -11.42
C ILE A 27 -27.49 -15.77 -11.19
N PRO A 28 -28.60 -16.55 -11.18
CA PRO A 28 -28.56 -17.97 -10.84
C PRO A 28 -27.76 -18.81 -11.85
N LEU A 29 -27.63 -18.36 -13.11
CA LEU A 29 -26.84 -19.04 -14.15
C LEU A 29 -25.35 -19.14 -13.77
N ILE A 30 -24.80 -18.07 -13.20
CA ILE A 30 -23.39 -18.00 -12.81
C ILE A 30 -23.15 -18.79 -11.52
N ASN A 31 -24.08 -18.71 -10.57
CA ASN A 31 -23.98 -19.42 -9.30
C ASN A 31 -24.00 -20.95 -9.49
N HIS A 32 -24.80 -21.46 -10.43
CA HIS A 32 -24.90 -22.91 -10.68
C HIS A 32 -23.62 -23.53 -11.26
N HIS A 33 -22.82 -22.75 -12.00
CA HIS A 33 -21.56 -23.21 -12.59
C HIS A 33 -20.35 -23.02 -11.65
N LEU A 34 -20.52 -22.35 -10.52
CA LEU A 34 -19.43 -22.11 -9.56
C LEU A 34 -19.25 -23.31 -8.63
N PRO A 35 -17.99 -23.71 -8.34
CA PRO A 35 -17.71 -24.71 -7.32
C PRO A 35 -18.25 -24.28 -5.96
N THR A 36 -18.86 -25.21 -5.22
CA THR A 36 -19.45 -24.96 -3.89
C THR A 36 -18.46 -24.34 -2.91
N PHE A 37 -17.19 -24.75 -2.96
CA PHE A 37 -16.11 -24.17 -2.14
C PHE A 37 -15.94 -22.66 -2.33
N ILE A 38 -16.12 -22.14 -3.55
CA ILE A 38 -15.99 -20.70 -3.84
C ILE A 38 -17.18 -19.95 -3.26
N ILE A 39 -18.39 -20.50 -3.41
CA ILE A 39 -19.63 -19.91 -2.91
C ILE A 39 -19.60 -19.80 -1.38
N ASP A 40 -19.09 -20.82 -0.69
CA ASP A 40 -18.96 -20.79 0.77
C ASP A 40 -17.94 -19.74 1.24
N ASN A 41 -16.83 -19.58 0.49
CA ASN A 41 -15.74 -18.68 0.86
C ASN A 41 -15.92 -17.23 0.42
N ILE A 42 -16.86 -16.93 -0.47
CA ILE A 42 -17.02 -15.58 -1.03
C ILE A 42 -17.40 -14.52 0.01
N LYS A 43 -18.02 -14.93 1.11
CA LYS A 43 -18.33 -14.09 2.27
C LYS A 43 -17.06 -13.49 2.88
N TYR A 44 -15.95 -14.21 2.78
CA TYR A 44 -14.65 -13.81 3.33
C TYR A 44 -13.74 -13.12 2.29
N ALA A 45 -14.19 -12.94 1.05
CA ALA A 45 -13.46 -12.21 0.00
C ALA A 45 -12.86 -10.86 0.47
N PRO A 46 -13.59 -9.97 1.18
CA PRO A 46 -12.99 -8.71 1.65
C PRO A 46 -11.83 -8.92 2.63
N ILE A 47 -11.88 -9.96 3.46
CA ILE A 47 -10.81 -10.29 4.41
C ILE A 47 -9.56 -10.74 3.66
N TYR A 48 -9.72 -11.60 2.64
CA TYR A 48 -8.60 -12.00 1.79
C TYR A 48 -7.98 -10.82 1.05
N CYS A 49 -8.78 -9.88 0.55
CA CYS A 49 -8.27 -8.64 -0.06
C CYS A 49 -7.42 -7.81 0.91
N ILE A 50 -7.90 -7.61 2.15
CA ILE A 50 -7.15 -6.85 3.18
C ILE A 50 -5.86 -7.59 3.53
N PHE A 51 -5.90 -8.91 3.69
CA PHE A 51 -4.72 -9.70 4.01
C PHE A 51 -3.65 -9.61 2.91
N LEU A 52 -4.05 -9.78 1.64
CA LEU A 52 -3.13 -9.64 0.50
C LEU A 52 -2.55 -8.23 0.41
N PHE A 53 -3.37 -7.21 0.64
CA PHE A 53 -2.91 -5.82 0.69
C PHE A 53 -1.92 -5.59 1.82
N ALA A 54 -2.16 -6.16 3.01
CA ALA A 54 -1.26 -6.05 4.16
C ALA A 54 0.08 -6.74 3.87
N VAL A 55 0.06 -7.94 3.27
CA VAL A 55 1.29 -8.63 2.85
C VAL A 55 2.05 -7.82 1.82
N TYR A 56 1.37 -7.30 0.79
CA TYR A 56 1.98 -6.44 -0.22
C TYR A 56 2.60 -5.17 0.38
N ALA A 57 1.88 -4.50 1.28
CA ALA A 57 2.36 -3.31 1.97
C ALA A 57 3.59 -3.62 2.83
N LEU A 58 3.56 -4.75 3.55
CA LEU A 58 4.68 -5.18 4.39
C LEU A 58 5.89 -5.56 3.53
N THR A 59 5.71 -6.32 2.44
CA THR A 59 6.79 -6.67 1.52
C THR A 59 7.39 -5.44 0.84
N SER A 60 6.57 -4.50 0.36
CA SER A 60 7.07 -3.26 -0.24
C SER A 60 7.83 -2.40 0.76
N LEU A 61 7.39 -2.35 2.01
CA LEU A 61 8.11 -1.70 3.11
C LEU A 61 9.45 -2.41 3.39
N PHE A 62 9.48 -3.74 3.48
CA PHE A 62 10.72 -4.49 3.69
C PHE A 62 11.72 -4.27 2.55
N ILE A 63 11.27 -4.32 1.30
CA ILE A 63 12.11 -4.02 0.14
C ILE A 63 12.64 -2.59 0.22
N GLY A 64 11.78 -1.63 0.57
CA GLY A 64 12.17 -0.23 0.77
C GLY A 64 13.24 -0.07 1.85
N VAL A 65 13.08 -0.73 3.01
CA VAL A 65 14.06 -0.68 4.11
C VAL A 65 15.39 -1.31 3.72
N ILE A 66 15.37 -2.48 3.07
CA ILE A 66 16.60 -3.15 2.59
C ILE A 66 17.31 -2.26 1.56
N THR A 67 16.56 -1.66 0.63
CA THR A 67 17.11 -0.78 -0.42
C THR A 67 17.66 0.53 0.16
N PHE A 68 17.00 1.12 1.15
CA PHE A 68 17.51 2.32 1.83
C PHE A 68 18.81 2.06 2.59
N ASN A 69 18.97 0.88 3.19
CA ASN A 69 20.19 0.50 3.91
C ASN A 69 21.41 0.35 2.98
N ASP A 70 21.19 0.09 1.69
CA ASP A 70 22.27 0.03 0.67
C ASP A 70 22.74 1.41 0.19
N CYS A 71 22.00 2.48 0.49
CA CYS A 71 22.42 3.86 0.18
C CYS A 71 23.39 4.40 1.25
N LYS A 72 24.48 3.67 1.51
CA LYS A 72 25.58 4.13 2.39
C LYS A 72 26.17 5.44 1.88
N ASP A 73 26.25 5.61 0.55
CA ASP A 73 26.77 6.82 -0.07
C ASP A 73 25.91 8.05 0.26
N ALA A 74 24.58 7.93 0.18
CA ALA A 74 23.67 9.02 0.54
C ALA A 74 23.72 9.36 2.05
N GLN A 75 23.92 8.36 2.91
CA GLN A 75 24.13 8.59 4.35
C GLN A 75 25.45 9.32 4.61
N VAL A 76 26.53 8.93 3.93
CA VAL A 76 27.85 9.56 4.08
C VAL A 76 27.84 11.00 3.58
N GLU A 77 27.19 11.27 2.44
CA GLU A 77 27.03 12.62 1.88
C GLU A 77 26.27 13.53 2.86
N LEU A 78 25.14 13.07 3.40
CA LEU A 78 24.37 13.82 4.39
C LEU A 78 25.15 14.08 5.70
N VAL A 79 25.94 13.10 6.16
CA VAL A 79 26.77 13.28 7.37
C VAL A 79 27.89 14.30 7.12
N ASN A 80 28.47 14.31 5.92
CA ASN A 80 29.47 15.31 5.54
C ASN A 80 28.88 16.72 5.48
N GLU A 81 27.70 16.91 4.87
CA GLU A 81 27.01 18.20 4.86
C GLU A 81 26.72 18.70 6.29
N VAL A 82 26.30 17.83 7.19
CA VAL A 82 26.06 18.19 8.60
C VAL A 82 27.35 18.62 9.31
N ASN A 83 28.47 17.94 9.05
CA ASN A 83 29.75 18.31 9.64
C ASN A 83 30.27 19.65 9.09
N GLU A 84 30.10 19.90 7.80
CA GLU A 84 30.50 21.17 7.16
C GLU A 84 29.69 22.34 7.71
N VAL A 85 28.36 22.18 7.86
CA VAL A 85 27.50 23.18 8.50
C VAL A 85 27.87 23.39 9.96
N LYS A 86 28.18 22.33 10.72
CA LYS A 86 28.67 22.46 12.11
C LYS A 86 29.97 23.25 12.20
N GLU A 87 30.91 23.00 11.30
CA GLU A 87 32.16 23.78 11.26
C GLU A 87 31.91 25.24 10.91
N GLU A 88 31.02 25.54 9.96
CA GLU A 88 30.61 26.91 9.66
C GLU A 88 29.98 27.61 10.87
N LEU A 89 29.06 26.93 11.57
CA LEU A 89 28.39 27.48 12.73
C LEU A 89 29.36 27.70 13.91
N ARG A 90 30.37 26.83 14.07
CA ARG A 90 31.46 27.01 15.04
C ARG A 90 32.38 28.18 14.66
N LYS A 91 32.72 28.34 13.37
CA LYS A 91 33.46 29.53 12.86
C LYS A 91 32.68 30.82 13.13
N ARG A 92 31.35 30.78 13.01
CA ARG A 92 30.44 31.89 13.32
C ARG A 92 30.18 32.07 14.83
N LYS A 93 30.73 31.22 15.71
CA LYS A 93 30.54 31.21 17.17
C LYS A 93 29.07 31.11 17.62
N ILE A 94 28.23 30.45 16.82
CA ILE A 94 26.81 30.21 17.13
C ILE A 94 26.65 28.99 18.05
N ILE A 95 27.59 28.04 17.95
CA ILE A 95 27.70 26.82 18.74
C ILE A 95 29.19 26.59 19.08
N GLU A 96 29.47 26.00 20.26
CA GLU A 96 30.82 25.70 20.76
C GLU A 96 31.53 24.57 19.98
#